data_AF-A0AAD7FHN6-F1
#
_entry.id   AF-A0AAD7FHN6-F1
#
_cell.length_a   1.000
_cell.length_b   1.000
_cell.length_c   1.000
_cell.angle_alpha   90.00
_cell.angle_beta   90.00
_cell.angle_gamma   90.00
#
_symmetry.space_group_name_H-M   'P 1'
#
loop_
_entity.id
_entity.type
_entity.pdbx_description
1 polymer ?
#
loop_
_entity_poly.entity_id
_entity_poly.type
_entity_poly.pdbx_seq_one_letter_code
_entity_poly.pdbx_strand_id
1 'polypeptide(L)' 'MSDLNQKILDVSKHIGTERKILYACQLLPQATTNPDILRRNEAKIQEIEQSLDYFEATLRDLQARKARESQSD' A
#
# COMPACT_ATOMS: atom_id res chain seq x y z
N MET A 1 -6.89 22.51 5.76
CA MET A 1 -7.23 21.07 5.75
C MET A 1 -6.71 20.49 7.06
N SER A 2 -7.52 19.75 7.83
CA SER A 2 -7.04 19.09 9.07
C SER A 2 -5.81 18.22 8.76
N ASP A 3 -4.78 18.28 9.61
CA ASP A 3 -3.56 17.46 9.53
C ASP A 3 -3.88 15.97 9.32
N LEU A 4 -4.96 15.50 9.95
CA LEU A 4 -5.49 14.15 9.79
C LEU A 4 -5.93 13.84 8.34
N ASN A 5 -6.59 14.79 7.67
CA ASN A 5 -7.01 14.61 6.27
C ASN A 5 -5.79 14.54 5.33
N GLN A 6 -4.77 15.35 5.60
CA GLN A 6 -3.53 15.32 4.84
C GLN A 6 -2.83 13.96 5.02
N LYS A 7 -2.73 13.48 6.26
CA LYS A 7 -2.15 12.16 6.56
C LYS A 7 -2.91 11.01 5.89
N ILE A 8 -4.24 11.06 5.89
CA ILE A 8 -5.08 10.08 5.17
C ILE A 8 -4.78 10.09 3.67
N LEU A 9 -4.67 11.28 3.07
CA LEU A 9 -4.36 11.43 1.65
C LEU A 9 -2.98 10.84 1.32
N ASP A 10 -1.97 11.12 2.15
CA ASP A 10 -0.60 10.66 1.91
C ASP A 10 -0.48 9.14 2.04
N VAL A 11 -1.10 8.54 3.07
CA VAL A 11 -1.17 7.07 3.22
C VAL A 11 -1.90 6.44 2.03
N SER A 12 -3.02 7.03 1.59
CA SER A 12 -3.78 6.51 0.45
C SER A 12 -2.97 6.56 -0.85
N LYS A 13 -2.19 7.63 -1.06
CA LYS A 13 -1.26 7.73 -2.20
C LYS A 13 -0.18 6.67 -2.14
N HIS A 14 0.37 6.41 -0.95
CA HIS A 14 1.39 5.38 -0.76
C HIS A 14 0.85 3.99 -1.13
N ILE A 15 -0.30 3.59 -0.58
CA ILE A 15 -0.99 2.34 -0.93
C ILE A 15 -1.23 2.25 -2.45
N GLY A 16 -1.67 3.35 -3.07
CA GLY A 16 -1.89 3.40 -4.52
C GLY A 16 -0.62 3.15 -5.33
N THR A 17 0.53 3.64 -4.89
CA THR A 17 1.83 3.37 -5.51
C THR A 17 2.24 1.91 -5.32
N GLU A 18 2.13 1.38 -4.11
CA GLU A 18 2.48 0.00 -3.81
C GLU A 18 1.65 -1.01 -4.60
N ARG A 19 0.33 -0.80 -4.72
CA ARG A 19 -0.54 -1.64 -5.55
C ARG A 19 -0.13 -1.65 -7.02
N LYS A 20 0.33 -0.52 -7.57
CA LYS A 20 0.84 -0.46 -8.95
C LYS A 20 2.14 -1.23 -9.12
N ILE A 21 3.03 -1.14 -8.13
CA ILE A 21 4.29 -1.89 -8.14
C ILE A 21 4.00 -3.39 -8.02
N LEU A 22 3.12 -3.79 -7.10
CA LEU A 22 2.69 -5.19 -6.94
C LEU A 22 2.14 -5.75 -8.26
N TYR A 23 1.25 -4.99 -8.92
CA TYR A 23 0.73 -5.38 -10.23
C TYR A 23 1.85 -5.57 -11.26
N ALA A 24 2.82 -4.66 -11.34
CA ALA A 24 3.96 -4.81 -12.23
C ALA A 24 4.82 -6.05 -11.91
N CYS A 25 5.05 -6.31 -10.63
CA CYS A 25 5.77 -7.51 -10.17
C CYS A 25 5.03 -8.81 -10.56
N GLN A 26 3.70 -8.83 -10.50
CA GLN A 26 2.89 -10.00 -10.91
C GLN A 26 2.96 -10.29 -12.42
N LEU A 27 3.30 -9.29 -13.25
CA LEU A 27 3.50 -9.47 -14.69
C LEU A 27 4.91 -9.97 -15.05
N LEU A 28 5.87 -9.87 -14.14
CA LEU A 28 7.26 -10.22 -14.41
C LEU A 28 7.47 -11.68 -14.88
N PRO A 29 6.77 -12.69 -14.32
CA PRO A 29 6.85 -14.08 -14.81
C PRO A 29 6.41 -14.28 -16.26
N GLN A 30 5.62 -13.34 -16.81
CA GLN A 30 5.19 -13.35 -18.21
C GLN A 30 6.24 -12.72 -19.15
N ALA A 31 7.11 -11.88 -18.60
CA ALA A 31 8.12 -11.13 -19.36
C ALA A 31 9.50 -11.80 -19.36
N THR A 32 9.79 -12.69 -18.42
CA THR A 32 11.09 -13.37 -18.32
C THR A 32 11.00 -14.73 -17.65
N THR A 33 11.90 -15.63 -18.02
CA THR A 33 12.09 -16.95 -17.41
C THR A 33 13.37 -17.03 -16.57
N ASN A 34 14.08 -15.91 -16.38
CA ASN A 34 15.33 -15.91 -15.62
C ASN A 34 15.06 -16.18 -14.12
N PRO A 35 15.57 -17.28 -13.55
CA PRO A 35 15.24 -17.71 -12.19
C PRO A 35 15.72 -16.74 -11.10
N ASP A 36 16.82 -16.01 -11.31
CA ASP A 36 17.32 -15.04 -10.33
C ASP A 36 16.46 -13.78 -10.30
N ILE A 37 15.94 -13.37 -11.46
CA ILE A 37 14.99 -12.27 -11.56
C ILE A 37 13.66 -12.66 -10.88
N LEU A 38 13.16 -13.87 -11.14
CA LEU A 38 11.93 -14.37 -10.52
C LEU A 38 12.05 -14.46 -9.00
N ARG A 39 13.16 -15.00 -8.47
CA ARG A 39 13.39 -15.07 -7.02
C ARG A 39 13.41 -13.69 -6.36
N ARG A 40 14.08 -12.71 -6.98
CA ARG A 40 14.10 -11.32 -6.49
C ARG A 40 12.71 -10.68 -6.55
N ASN A 41 11.96 -10.99 -7.59
CA ASN A 41 10.59 -10.51 -7.76
C ASN A 41 9.65 -11.07 -6.69
N GLU A 42 9.75 -12.36 -6.36
CA GLU A 42 8.99 -12.98 -5.27
C GLU A 42 9.29 -12.32 -3.93
N ALA A 43 10.57 -12.11 -3.60
CA ALA A 43 10.96 -11.38 -2.40
C ALA A 43 10.39 -9.96 -2.38
N LYS A 44 10.37 -9.28 -3.55
CA LYS A 44 9.80 -7.94 -3.68
C LYS A 44 8.28 -7.92 -3.50
N ILE A 45 7.57 -8.93 -4.01
CA ILE A 45 6.12 -9.11 -3.81
C ILE A 45 5.82 -9.22 -2.31
N GLN A 46 6.52 -10.10 -1.59
CA GLN A 46 6.30 -10.30 -0.15
C GLN A 46 6.55 -9.02 0.65
N GLU A 47 7.60 -8.26 0.33
CA GLU A 47 7.89 -6.97 0.96
C GLU A 47 6.75 -5.96 0.74
N ILE A 48 6.24 -5.87 -0.50
CA ILE A 48 5.15 -4.95 -0.84
C ILE A 48 3.84 -5.37 -0.17
N GLU A 49 3.53 -6.67 -0.14
CA GLU A 49 2.34 -7.20 0.54
C GLU A 49 2.38 -6.87 2.04
N GLN A 50 3.53 -7.06 2.70
CA GLN A 50 3.70 -6.71 4.11
C GLN A 50 3.52 -5.20 4.35
N SER A 51 4.06 -4.38 3.46
CA SER A 51 3.93 -2.92 3.55
C SER A 51 2.47 -2.47 3.33
N LEU A 52 1.80 -3.04 2.34
CA LEU A 52 0.38 -2.79 2.07
C LEU A 52 -0.49 -3.12 3.28
N ASP A 53 -0.30 -4.27 3.92
CA ASP A 53 -1.05 -4.66 5.12
C ASP A 53 -0.90 -3.61 6.24
N TYR A 54 0.33 -3.14 6.47
CA TYR A 54 0.62 -2.11 7.46
C TYR A 54 -0.06 -0.77 7.13
N PHE A 55 0.06 -0.30 5.89
CA PHE A 55 -0.53 0.97 5.48
C PHE A 55 -2.05 0.93 5.39
N GLU A 56 -2.64 -0.21 5.00
CA GLU A 56 -4.09 -0.40 4.99
C GLU A 56 -4.66 -0.41 6.41
N ALA A 57 -3.99 -1.06 7.36
CA ALA A 57 -4.35 -0.97 8.78
C ALA A 57 -4.27 0.48 9.28
N THR A 58 -3.18 1.17 8.96
CA THR A 58 -2.97 2.58 9.32
C THR A 58 -4.06 3.49 8.73
N LEU A 59 -4.44 3.28 7.47
CA LEU A 59 -5.50 4.06 6.81
C LEU A 59 -6.84 3.86 7.51
N ARG A 60 -7.16 2.62 7.87
CA ARG A 60 -8.41 2.26 8.56
C ARG A 60 -8.50 2.95 9.91
N ASP A 61 -7.42 2.97 10.67
CA ASP A 61 -7.34 3.67 11.96
C ASP A 61 -7.50 5.18 11.83
N LEU A 62 -6.86 5.79 10.83
CA LEU A 62 -6.98 7.23 10.58
C LEU A 62 -8.40 7.62 10.16
N GLN A 63 -9.05 6.81 9.31
CA GLN A 63 -10.44 7.01 8.92
C GLN A 63 -11.39 6.85 10.11
N ALA A 64 -11.15 5.87 10.99
CA ALA A 64 -11.95 5.70 12.20
C ALA A 64 -11.80 6.89 13.17
N ARG A 65 -10.59 7.44 13.31
CA ARG A 65 -10.35 8.68 14.08
C ARG A 65 -11.13 9.86 13.50
N LYS A 66 -11.07 10.04 12.18
CA LYS A 66 -11.81 11.11 11.49
C LYS A 66 -13.32 10.98 11.69
N ALA A 67 -13.86 9.76 11.59
CA ALA A 67 -15.29 9.51 11.79
C ALA A 67 -15.74 9.89 13.21
N ARG A 68 -14.91 9.64 14.23
CA ARG A 68 -15.18 10.07 15.61
C ARG A 68 -15.16 11.60 15.77
N GLU A 69 -14.19 12.27 15.15
CA GLU A 69 -14.13 13.75 15.15
C GLU A 69 -15.38 14.35 14.49
N SER A 70 -15.82 13.80 13.36
CA SER A 70 -17.02 14.29 12.65
C SER A 70 -18.36 13.98 13.34
N GLN A 71 -18.38 13.10 14.35
CA GLN A 71 -19.57 12.81 15.18
C GLN A 71 -19.62 13.68 16.45
N SER A 72 -18.52 14.34 16.79
CA SER A 72 -18.37 15.12 18.03
C SER A 72 -18.58 16.63 17.80
N ASP A 73 -18.64 17.06 16.54
CA ASP A 73 -19.07 18.39 16.07
C ASP A 73 -20.57 18.40 15.74
#